data_AF-A0A1M5DME8-F1
#
_entry.id   AF-A0A1M5DME8-F1
#
_cell.length_a   1.000
_cell.length_b   1.000
_cell.length_c   1.000
_cell.angle_alpha   90.00
_cell.angle_beta   90.00
_cell.angle_gamma   90.00
#
_symmetry.space_group_name_H-M   'P 1'
#
loop_
_entity.id
_entity.type
_entity.pdbx_description
1 polymer ?
#
loop_
_entity_poly.entity_id
_entity_poly.type
_entity_poly.pdbx_seq_one_letter_code
_entity_poly.pdbx_strand_id
1 'polypeptide(L)'
;MRIILFILFLFIGTVTFSQSTNQIINIPDSLTYQKEIRVYKFAALTNYSELFRIYQKTDKSWNVEFFKCYSARNENEKSRFEKIQVTVKTDFDLLWLKMLNTNIENLADWDKIKYKLKKKGEITNVRGEYELHWQKVSVTDGQYYQVIVRNGDRLNKVSYSNPETYFEHYPEVDELNSFVELLNLLKEEFNELKE
;
A
#
# COMPACT_ATOMS: atom_id res chain seq x y z
N MET A 1 -49.04 -1.83 11.90
CA MET A 1 -47.91 -2.79 11.92
C MET A 1 -47.65 -3.19 10.47
N ARG A 2 -46.55 -2.85 9.81
CA ARG A 2 -45.17 -3.19 10.16
C ARG A 2 -44.24 -2.06 9.71
N ILE A 3 -43.42 -1.61 10.66
CA ILE A 3 -42.26 -0.75 10.46
C ILE A 3 -41.30 -1.52 9.54
N ILE A 4 -40.99 -0.99 8.36
CA ILE A 4 -39.87 -1.49 7.56
C ILE A 4 -38.61 -0.99 8.26
N LEU A 5 -37.96 -1.93 8.95
CA LEU A 5 -36.76 -1.71 9.75
C LEU A 5 -35.61 -1.27 8.83
N PHE A 6 -35.06 -0.11 9.14
CA PHE A 6 -33.75 0.38 8.71
C PHE A 6 -32.69 -0.74 8.87
N ILE A 7 -32.04 -1.15 7.78
CA ILE A 7 -30.73 -1.80 7.85
C ILE A 7 -29.71 -0.73 7.51
N LEU A 8 -29.34 0.05 8.52
CA LEU A 8 -28.13 0.87 8.49
C LEU A 8 -26.96 -0.11 8.66
N PHE A 9 -26.30 -0.48 7.57
CA PHE A 9 -25.07 -1.25 7.62
C PHE A 9 -24.00 -0.38 8.30
N LEU A 10 -23.87 -0.53 9.61
CA LEU A 10 -22.74 -0.01 10.38
C LEU A 10 -21.48 -0.77 9.95
N PHE A 11 -20.87 -0.35 8.85
CA PHE A 11 -19.44 -0.53 8.66
C PHE A 11 -18.73 0.41 9.65
N ILE A 12 -18.62 -0.02 10.91
CA ILE A 12 -17.55 0.47 11.79
C ILE A 12 -16.28 -0.21 11.28
N GLY A 13 -15.80 0.27 10.13
CA GLY A 13 -14.53 -0.13 9.57
C GLY A 13 -13.44 0.52 10.40
N THR A 14 -12.54 -0.30 10.92
CA THR A 14 -11.22 0.08 11.46
C THR A 14 -10.69 1.33 10.77
N VAL A 15 -10.33 2.37 11.52
CA VAL A 15 -9.67 3.54 10.95
C VAL A 15 -8.38 3.06 10.32
N THR A 16 -8.37 2.91 9.01
CA THR A 16 -7.18 2.44 8.28
C THR A 16 -6.19 3.58 8.22
N PHE A 17 -4.88 3.30 8.28
CA PHE A 17 -3.85 4.33 8.28
C PHE A 17 -3.96 5.31 7.10
N SER A 18 -4.46 4.88 5.94
CA SER A 18 -4.71 5.78 4.80
C SER A 18 -5.77 6.85 5.08
N GLN A 19 -6.79 6.54 5.91
CA GLN A 19 -7.87 7.48 6.23
C GLN A 19 -7.36 8.65 7.07
N SER A 20 -6.46 8.39 8.04
CA SER A 20 -5.86 9.48 8.82
C SER A 20 -4.98 10.37 7.93
N THR A 21 -4.16 9.80 7.04
CA THR A 21 -3.37 10.57 6.08
C THR A 21 -4.26 11.43 5.16
N ASN A 22 -5.33 10.86 4.60
CA ASN A 22 -6.26 11.58 3.73
C ASN A 22 -6.92 12.77 4.45
N GLN A 23 -7.31 12.60 5.71
CA GLN A 23 -7.88 13.66 6.54
C GLN A 23 -6.90 14.80 6.77
N ILE A 24 -5.62 14.50 7.04
CA ILE A 24 -4.58 15.52 7.28
C ILE A 24 -4.40 16.45 6.07
N ILE A 25 -4.47 15.91 4.86
CA ILE A 25 -4.31 16.67 3.61
C ILE A 25 -5.63 17.05 2.94
N ASN A 26 -6.76 16.76 3.61
CA ASN A 26 -8.11 17.08 3.16
C ASN A 26 -8.46 16.53 1.75
N ILE A 27 -8.19 15.25 1.50
CA ILE A 27 -8.65 14.55 0.29
C ILE A 27 -9.67 13.45 0.63
N PRO A 28 -10.59 13.10 -0.29
CA PRO A 28 -11.57 12.03 -0.05
C PRO A 28 -10.91 10.66 0.09
N ASP A 29 -11.48 9.77 0.90
CA ASP A 29 -10.99 8.39 1.05
C ASP A 29 -11.15 7.54 -0.21
N SER A 30 -12.19 7.82 -0.98
CA SER A 30 -12.41 7.19 -2.28
C SER A 30 -11.52 7.82 -3.35
N LEU A 31 -11.10 7.00 -4.32
CA LEU A 31 -10.48 7.51 -5.53
C LEU A 31 -11.51 8.34 -6.31
N THR A 32 -11.10 9.51 -6.77
CA THR A 32 -11.97 10.50 -7.42
C THR A 32 -11.85 10.45 -8.94
N TYR A 33 -10.71 9.98 -9.46
CA TYR A 33 -10.44 9.92 -10.90
C TYR A 33 -10.54 8.50 -11.45
N GLN A 34 -10.74 8.38 -12.76
CA GLN A 34 -10.83 7.09 -13.47
C GLN A 34 -9.47 6.39 -13.59
N LYS A 35 -8.39 7.17 -13.65
CA LYS A 35 -7.03 6.68 -13.51
C LYS A 35 -6.39 7.38 -12.33
N GLU A 36 -6.19 6.63 -11.27
CA GLU A 36 -5.62 7.15 -10.03
C GLU A 36 -4.89 6.04 -9.29
N ILE A 37 -3.69 6.33 -8.83
CA ILE A 37 -2.97 5.48 -7.88
C ILE A 37 -2.56 6.32 -6.69
N ARG A 38 -2.74 5.76 -5.50
CA ARG A 38 -2.26 6.29 -4.23
C ARG A 38 -1.39 5.25 -3.56
N VAL A 39 -0.14 5.61 -3.31
CA VAL A 39 0.85 4.82 -2.58
C VAL A 39 1.09 5.50 -1.26
N TYR A 40 0.66 4.83 -0.19
CA TYR A 40 0.87 5.26 1.17
C TYR A 40 2.06 4.49 1.75
N LYS A 41 2.97 5.17 2.43
CA LYS A 41 4.08 4.56 3.19
C LYS A 41 4.00 5.01 4.64
N PHE A 42 4.18 4.07 5.55
CA PHE A 42 4.11 4.27 7.00
C PHE A 42 5.33 3.62 7.65
N ALA A 43 5.89 4.27 8.67
CA ALA A 43 6.89 3.66 9.53
C ALA A 43 6.23 3.24 10.84
N ALA A 44 6.35 1.96 11.20
CA ALA A 44 5.55 1.29 12.24
C ALA A 44 5.54 1.99 13.61
N LEU A 45 6.63 2.69 13.96
CA LEU A 45 6.82 3.30 15.28
C LEU A 45 6.69 4.82 15.30
N THR A 46 6.26 5.44 14.19
CA THR A 46 6.25 6.90 14.05
C THR A 46 4.86 7.45 13.75
N ASN A 47 4.64 8.71 14.10
CA ASN A 47 3.46 9.48 13.71
C ASN A 47 3.58 10.04 12.27
N TYR A 48 4.48 9.48 11.47
CA TYR A 48 4.83 9.93 10.13
C TYR A 48 4.22 9.00 9.08
N SER A 49 3.70 9.60 8.01
CA SER A 49 3.23 8.88 6.83
C SER A 49 3.53 9.68 5.58
N GLU A 50 3.65 8.98 4.47
CA GLU A 50 3.81 9.56 3.15
C GLU A 50 2.63 9.17 2.28
N LEU A 51 2.19 10.09 1.43
CA LEU A 51 1.28 9.80 0.32
C LEU A 51 1.90 10.27 -0.98
N PHE A 52 2.11 9.33 -1.89
CA PHE A 52 2.41 9.60 -3.28
C PHE A 52 1.18 9.28 -4.14
N ARG A 53 0.76 10.24 -4.97
CA ARG A 53 -0.49 10.15 -5.73
C ARG A 53 -0.26 10.59 -7.18
N ILE A 54 -0.68 9.76 -8.12
CA ILE A 54 -0.74 10.09 -9.55
C ILE A 54 -2.18 9.94 -10.03
N TYR A 55 -2.68 10.90 -10.80
CA TYR A 55 -4.01 10.81 -11.39
C TYR A 55 -4.13 11.56 -12.72
N GLN A 56 -5.03 11.08 -13.57
CA GLN A 56 -5.43 11.75 -14.80
C GLN A 56 -6.72 12.55 -14.58
N LYS A 57 -6.67 13.84 -14.88
CA LYS A 57 -7.83 14.73 -14.89
C LYS A 57 -8.75 14.44 -16.08
N THR A 58 -9.95 15.01 -16.05
CA THR A 58 -10.96 14.87 -17.11
C THR A 58 -10.50 15.42 -18.47
N ASP A 59 -9.59 16.40 -18.47
CA ASP A 59 -8.96 16.96 -19.67
C ASP A 59 -7.77 16.11 -20.19
N LYS A 60 -7.57 14.92 -19.62
CA LYS A 60 -6.45 13.99 -19.88
C LYS A 60 -5.09 14.45 -19.38
N SER A 61 -4.99 15.61 -18.72
CA SER A 61 -3.74 16.03 -18.10
C SER A 61 -3.41 15.18 -16.87
N TRP A 62 -2.15 14.87 -16.69
CA TRP A 62 -1.66 14.12 -15.53
C TRP A 62 -1.25 15.07 -14.41
N ASN A 63 -1.51 14.66 -13.18
CA ASN A 63 -1.03 15.34 -11.98
C ASN A 63 -0.37 14.33 -11.05
N VAL A 64 0.65 14.82 -10.37
CA VAL A 64 1.37 14.08 -9.34
C VAL A 64 1.45 14.93 -8.09
N GLU A 65 1.22 14.29 -6.95
CA GLU A 65 1.25 14.93 -5.65
C GLU A 65 2.03 14.03 -4.69
N PHE A 66 2.96 14.62 -3.96
CA PHE A 66 3.69 13.94 -2.90
C PHE A 66 3.55 14.74 -1.61
N PHE A 67 3.14 14.06 -0.55
CA PHE A 67 2.92 14.65 0.76
C PHE A 67 3.66 13.86 1.85
N LYS A 68 4.38 14.58 2.70
CA LYS A 68 4.88 14.08 3.99
C LYS A 68 3.91 14.56 5.07
N CYS A 69 3.34 13.63 5.84
CA CYS A 69 2.27 13.89 6.80
C CYS A 69 2.72 13.53 8.22
N TYR A 70 2.43 14.42 9.16
CA TYR A 70 2.79 14.30 10.57
C TYR A 70 1.52 14.39 11.41
N SER A 71 1.14 13.28 12.04
CA SER A 71 -0.03 13.22 12.92
C SER A 71 0.27 13.84 14.28
N ALA A 72 -0.71 14.51 14.89
CA ALA A 72 -0.57 15.03 16.26
C ALA A 72 -0.23 13.90 17.26
N ARG A 73 0.71 14.16 18.19
CA ARG A 73 1.08 13.17 19.23
C ARG A 73 0.22 13.27 20.48
N ASN A 74 -0.41 14.42 20.70
CA ASN A 74 -1.26 14.72 21.84
C ASN A 74 -2.26 15.82 21.44
N GLU A 75 -3.22 16.10 22.32
CA GLU A 75 -4.31 17.06 22.10
C GLU A 75 -3.84 18.51 21.88
N ASN A 76 -2.61 18.84 22.29
CA ASN A 76 -2.04 20.18 22.17
C ASN A 76 -1.30 20.39 20.84
N GLU A 77 -1.10 19.33 20.06
CA GLU A 77 -0.45 19.38 18.75
C GLU A 77 -1.49 19.31 17.63
N LYS A 78 -1.21 19.98 16.51
CA LYS A 78 -2.00 19.85 15.28
C LYS A 78 -1.25 19.00 14.27
N SER A 79 -1.98 18.11 13.62
CA SER A 79 -1.44 17.41 12.45
C SER A 79 -1.06 18.41 11.36
N ARG A 80 0.00 18.12 10.63
CA ARG A 80 0.51 18.96 9.55
C ARG A 80 0.99 18.11 8.38
N PHE A 81 1.15 18.74 7.24
CA PHE A 81 1.74 18.12 6.07
C PHE A 81 2.65 19.07 5.32
N GLU A 82 3.56 18.49 4.55
CA GLU A 82 4.45 19.18 3.62
C GLU A 82 4.18 18.62 2.23
N LYS A 83 3.89 19.51 1.28
CA LYS A 83 3.78 19.12 -0.13
C LYS A 83 5.17 19.19 -0.76
N ILE A 84 5.65 18.07 -1.26
CA ILE A 84 6.93 17.95 -1.92
C ILE A 84 6.72 18.17 -3.42
N GLN A 85 7.52 19.05 -3.99
CA GLN A 85 7.56 19.22 -5.45
C GLN A 85 8.27 18.00 -6.05
N VAL A 86 7.65 17.41 -7.06
CA VAL A 86 8.16 16.21 -7.71
C VAL A 86 8.43 16.49 -9.18
N THR A 87 9.51 15.92 -9.69
CA THR A 87 9.88 16.02 -11.10
C THR A 87 9.75 14.65 -11.75
N VAL A 88 8.95 14.58 -12.82
CA VAL A 88 8.82 13.35 -13.62
C VAL A 88 9.97 13.27 -14.62
N LYS A 89 10.52 12.07 -14.83
CA LYS A 89 11.57 11.83 -15.84
C LYS A 89 11.02 11.38 -17.19
N THR A 90 9.88 10.72 -17.20
CA THR A 90 9.30 10.08 -18.39
C THR A 90 7.87 10.57 -18.67
N ASP A 91 7.39 10.27 -19.87
CA ASP A 91 5.99 10.51 -20.24
C ASP A 91 5.03 9.78 -19.30
N PHE A 92 3.97 10.46 -18.86
CA PHE A 92 3.04 9.91 -17.88
C PHE A 92 2.17 8.78 -18.42
N ASP A 93 1.82 8.78 -19.71
CA ASP A 93 1.05 7.68 -20.28
C ASP A 93 1.91 6.41 -20.32
N LEU A 94 3.20 6.54 -20.67
CA LEU A 94 4.16 5.44 -20.56
C LEU A 94 4.33 4.96 -19.11
N LEU A 95 4.54 5.88 -18.16
CA LEU A 95 4.67 5.55 -16.74
C LEU A 95 3.43 4.82 -16.22
N TRP A 96 2.24 5.27 -16.59
CA TRP A 96 0.98 4.61 -16.21
C TRP A 96 0.93 3.17 -16.71
N LEU A 97 1.27 2.94 -17.98
CA LEU A 97 1.30 1.57 -18.54
C LEU A 97 2.35 0.69 -17.86
N LYS A 98 3.53 1.23 -17.54
CA LYS A 98 4.54 0.49 -16.76
C LYS A 98 4.02 0.11 -15.38
N MET A 99 3.33 1.02 -14.67
CA MET A 99 2.71 0.71 -13.37
C MET A 99 1.65 -0.39 -13.50
N LEU A 100 0.80 -0.36 -14.53
CA LEU A 100 -0.16 -1.44 -14.77
C LEU A 100 0.52 -2.78 -15.07
N ASN A 101 1.66 -2.76 -15.76
CA ASN A 101 2.44 -3.96 -16.08
C ASN A 101 3.01 -4.67 -14.84
N THR A 102 3.11 -3.98 -13.70
CA THR A 102 3.46 -4.60 -12.39
C THR A 102 2.34 -5.45 -11.79
N ASN A 103 1.22 -5.65 -12.50
CA ASN A 103 0.05 -6.39 -12.02
C ASN A 103 -0.66 -5.79 -10.78
N ILE A 104 -0.38 -4.54 -10.40
CA ILE A 104 -0.95 -3.89 -9.22
C ILE A 104 -2.49 -3.94 -9.14
N GLU A 105 -3.18 -3.98 -10.29
CA GLU A 105 -4.64 -4.12 -10.37
C GLU A 105 -5.17 -5.48 -9.88
N ASN A 106 -4.32 -6.50 -9.83
CA ASN A 106 -4.71 -7.90 -9.59
C ASN A 106 -4.02 -8.50 -8.37
N LEU A 107 -3.09 -7.77 -7.72
CA LEU A 107 -2.38 -8.28 -6.56
C LEU A 107 -3.34 -8.65 -5.44
N ALA A 108 -3.08 -9.81 -4.86
CA ALA A 108 -3.74 -10.23 -3.63
C ALA A 108 -3.21 -9.41 -2.46
N ASP A 109 -4.07 -9.16 -1.47
CA ASP A 109 -3.67 -8.48 -0.24
C ASP A 109 -2.79 -9.38 0.64
N TRP A 110 -2.00 -8.80 1.55
CA TRP A 110 -1.02 -9.51 2.38
C TRP A 110 -1.58 -10.74 3.10
N ASP A 111 -2.78 -10.61 3.68
CA ASP A 111 -3.43 -11.70 4.41
C ASP A 111 -3.69 -12.93 3.52
N LYS A 112 -3.91 -12.73 2.22
CA LYS A 112 -4.13 -13.82 1.26
C LYS A 112 -2.84 -14.51 0.85
N ILE A 113 -1.69 -13.86 0.97
CA ILE A 113 -0.39 -14.42 0.55
C ILE A 113 0.46 -14.91 1.72
N LYS A 114 0.08 -14.62 2.98
CA LYS A 114 0.81 -15.06 4.20
C LYS A 114 1.20 -16.52 4.21
N TYR A 115 0.39 -17.41 3.62
CA TYR A 115 0.70 -18.84 3.57
C TYR A 115 1.90 -19.18 2.68
N LYS A 116 2.25 -18.31 1.72
CA LYS A 116 3.43 -18.40 0.86
C LYS A 116 4.70 -17.94 1.58
N LEU A 117 4.58 -17.13 2.64
CA LEU A 117 5.69 -16.53 3.39
C LEU A 117 6.27 -17.47 4.46
N LYS A 118 6.49 -18.72 4.08
CA LYS A 118 7.14 -19.75 4.90
C LYS A 118 7.89 -20.70 4.00
N LYS A 119 9.09 -21.13 4.42
CA LYS A 119 9.78 -22.21 3.72
C LYS A 119 8.96 -23.48 3.84
N LYS A 120 9.07 -24.38 2.86
CA LYS A 120 8.47 -25.73 2.96
C LYS A 120 8.93 -26.37 4.26
N GLY A 121 7.98 -26.95 4.98
CA GLY A 121 8.25 -27.52 6.29
C GLY A 121 9.08 -28.80 6.18
N GLU A 122 9.94 -29.00 7.17
CA GLU A 122 10.71 -30.23 7.31
C GLU A 122 9.97 -31.16 8.27
N ILE A 123 9.87 -32.44 7.90
CA ILE A 123 9.31 -33.48 8.76
C ILE A 123 10.48 -34.12 9.51
N THR A 124 10.51 -33.97 10.83
CA THR A 124 11.54 -34.53 11.70
C THR A 124 10.90 -35.51 12.67
N ASN A 125 11.67 -36.50 13.14
CA ASN A 125 11.25 -37.37 14.24
C ASN A 125 11.87 -36.83 15.53
N VAL A 126 11.04 -36.37 16.46
CA VAL A 126 11.45 -35.85 17.75
C VAL A 126 10.86 -36.77 18.82
N ARG A 127 11.74 -37.51 19.51
CA ARG A 127 11.36 -38.42 20.61
C ARG A 127 10.31 -39.49 20.23
N GLY A 128 10.35 -39.98 18.99
CA GLY A 128 9.45 -41.03 18.51
C GLY A 128 8.19 -40.51 17.82
N GLU A 129 7.94 -39.20 17.84
CA GLU A 129 6.81 -38.57 17.13
C GLU A 129 7.31 -37.78 15.93
N TYR A 130 6.53 -37.78 14.84
CA TYR A 130 6.84 -36.96 13.66
C TYR A 130 6.25 -35.57 13.81
N GLU A 131 7.10 -34.56 13.73
CA GLU A 131 6.71 -33.15 13.79
C GLU A 131 6.99 -32.45 12.45
N LEU A 132 6.14 -31.49 12.09
CA LEU A 132 6.31 -30.65 10.91
C LEU A 132 6.76 -29.25 11.34
N HIS A 133 8.02 -28.91 11.05
CA HIS A 133 8.59 -27.63 11.40
C HIS A 133 8.60 -26.67 10.21
N TRP A 134 8.05 -25.48 10.42
CA TRP A 134 8.05 -24.40 9.43
C TRP A 134 9.04 -23.31 9.85
N GLN A 135 9.84 -22.82 8.89
CA GLN A 135 10.67 -21.64 9.08
C GLN A 135 9.99 -20.43 8.45
N LYS A 136 9.84 -19.35 9.24
CA LYS A 136 9.30 -18.06 8.78
C LYS A 136 10.18 -16.92 9.26
N VAL A 137 10.29 -15.88 8.43
CA VAL A 137 10.90 -14.62 8.81
C VAL A 137 9.86 -13.73 9.49
N SER A 138 10.25 -13.11 10.60
CA SER A 138 9.45 -12.13 11.32
C SER A 138 10.21 -10.82 11.34
N VAL A 139 9.65 -9.78 10.72
CA VAL A 139 10.20 -8.43 10.73
C VAL A 139 9.43 -7.62 11.77
N THR A 140 10.12 -7.13 12.80
CA THR A 140 9.49 -6.45 13.96
C THR A 140 9.43 -4.94 13.79
N ASP A 141 10.43 -4.34 13.13
CA ASP A 141 10.46 -2.92 12.81
C ASP A 141 10.62 -2.75 11.31
N GLY A 142 9.88 -1.81 10.72
CA GLY A 142 10.06 -1.45 9.34
C GLY A 142 8.86 -0.74 8.71
N GLN A 143 8.76 -0.90 7.39
CA GLN A 143 7.89 -0.09 6.55
C GLN A 143 6.62 -0.83 6.18
N TYR A 144 5.50 -0.14 6.26
CA TYR A 144 4.21 -0.64 5.79
C TYR A 144 3.76 0.21 4.61
N TYR A 145 3.29 -0.46 3.56
CA TYR A 145 2.76 0.18 2.38
C TYR A 145 1.30 -0.18 2.20
N GLN A 146 0.53 0.78 1.71
CA GLN A 146 -0.82 0.54 1.19
C GLN A 146 -0.92 1.19 -0.18
N VAL A 147 -1.41 0.45 -1.17
CA VAL A 147 -1.62 0.95 -2.52
C VAL A 147 -3.10 0.81 -2.85
N ILE A 148 -3.69 1.89 -3.35
CA ILE A 148 -5.04 1.88 -3.92
C ILE A 148 -4.92 2.36 -5.36
N VAL A 149 -5.42 1.58 -6.31
CA VAL A 149 -5.36 1.90 -7.74
C VAL A 149 -6.72 1.75 -8.39
N ARG A 150 -7.10 2.74 -9.21
CA ARG A 150 -8.23 2.67 -10.14
C ARG A 150 -7.74 2.87 -11.57
N ASN A 151 -8.28 2.06 -12.47
CA ASN A 151 -8.13 2.19 -13.91
C ASN A 151 -9.45 1.83 -14.61
N GLY A 152 -10.27 2.84 -14.91
CA GLY A 152 -11.65 2.64 -15.33
C GLY A 152 -12.45 1.92 -14.24
N ASP A 153 -13.08 0.81 -14.61
CA ASP A 153 -13.90 0.01 -13.69
C ASP A 153 -13.07 -0.91 -12.78
N ARG A 154 -11.77 -1.05 -13.02
CA ARG A 154 -10.88 -1.84 -12.17
C ARG A 154 -10.47 -1.03 -10.96
N LEU A 155 -10.68 -1.59 -9.77
CA LEU A 155 -10.26 -1.03 -8.49
C LEU A 155 -9.56 -2.13 -7.70
N ASN A 156 -8.35 -1.85 -7.23
CA ASN A 156 -7.66 -2.73 -6.29
C ASN A 156 -7.10 -1.95 -5.10
N LYS A 157 -7.05 -2.62 -3.96
CA LYS A 157 -6.41 -2.13 -2.74
C LYS A 157 -5.63 -3.26 -2.13
N VAL A 158 -4.35 -3.00 -1.89
CA VAL A 158 -3.45 -3.96 -1.24
C VAL A 158 -2.58 -3.26 -0.21
N SER A 159 -2.18 -4.03 0.79
CA SER A 159 -1.40 -3.57 1.92
C SER A 159 -0.28 -4.56 2.19
N TYR A 160 0.97 -4.12 2.27
CA TYR A 160 2.14 -4.98 2.41
C TYR A 160 3.05 -4.47 3.54
N SER A 161 3.46 -5.38 4.43
CA SER A 161 4.43 -5.07 5.49
C SER A 161 5.80 -5.56 5.07
N ASN A 162 6.78 -4.66 5.04
CA ASN A 162 8.18 -4.93 4.69
C ASN A 162 8.36 -5.70 3.37
N PRO A 163 7.68 -5.29 2.27
CA PRO A 163 7.68 -6.06 1.02
C PRO A 163 9.09 -6.30 0.47
N GLU A 164 10.00 -5.33 0.59
CA GLU A 164 11.38 -5.44 0.13
C GLU A 164 12.15 -6.52 0.91
N THR A 165 12.06 -6.52 2.25
CA THR A 165 12.70 -7.55 3.09
C THR A 165 12.10 -8.94 2.85
N TYR A 166 10.78 -9.04 2.73
CA TYR A 166 10.14 -10.33 2.44
C TYR A 166 10.49 -10.83 1.03
N PHE A 167 10.68 -9.93 0.06
CA PHE A 167 11.12 -10.29 -1.29
C PHE A 167 12.51 -10.92 -1.29
N GLU A 168 13.47 -10.40 -0.50
CA GLU A 168 14.80 -11.00 -0.35
C GLU A 168 14.76 -12.44 0.19
N HIS A 169 13.78 -12.75 1.04
CA HIS A 169 13.64 -14.07 1.66
C HIS A 169 12.73 -15.04 0.89
N TYR A 170 11.79 -14.52 0.12
CA TYR A 170 10.78 -15.28 -0.62
C TYR A 170 10.65 -14.77 -2.07
N PRO A 171 11.74 -14.79 -2.87
CA PRO A 171 11.75 -14.26 -4.23
C PRO A 171 10.85 -15.05 -5.20
N GLU A 172 10.36 -16.23 -4.81
CA GLU A 172 9.40 -17.02 -5.58
C GLU A 172 7.94 -16.54 -5.44
N VAL A 173 7.67 -15.58 -4.56
CA VAL A 173 6.31 -15.07 -4.34
C VAL A 173 6.03 -13.93 -5.34
N ASP A 174 5.27 -14.25 -6.38
CA ASP A 174 4.95 -13.33 -7.48
C ASP A 174 4.37 -11.98 -7.01
N GLU A 175 3.57 -11.99 -5.94
CA GLU A 175 2.98 -10.75 -5.44
C GLU A 175 4.04 -9.83 -4.79
N LEU A 176 5.07 -10.39 -4.15
CA LEU A 176 6.19 -9.59 -3.63
C LEU A 176 7.03 -9.03 -4.77
N ASN A 177 7.31 -9.84 -5.79
CA ASN A 177 8.03 -9.40 -6.99
C ASN A 177 7.33 -8.20 -7.63
N SER A 178 6.04 -8.36 -7.92
CA SER A 178 5.19 -7.36 -8.55
C SER A 178 5.11 -6.06 -7.73
N PHE A 179 4.95 -6.19 -6.41
CA PHE A 179 4.87 -5.02 -5.52
C PHE A 179 6.22 -4.29 -5.44
N VAL A 180 7.33 -5.01 -5.32
CA VAL A 180 8.68 -4.41 -5.29
C VAL A 180 9.04 -3.79 -6.64
N GLU A 181 8.63 -4.38 -7.76
CA GLU A 181 8.78 -3.79 -9.10
C GLU A 181 8.08 -2.43 -9.18
N LEU A 182 6.85 -2.30 -8.66
CA LEU A 182 6.15 -1.03 -8.58
C LEU A 182 6.92 0.00 -7.74
N LEU A 183 7.41 -0.39 -6.56
CA LEU A 183 8.18 0.52 -5.70
C LEU A 183 9.47 0.98 -6.39
N ASN A 184 10.19 0.08 -7.04
CA ASN A 184 11.41 0.39 -7.77
C ASN A 184 11.14 1.32 -8.94
N LEU A 185 10.11 1.05 -9.75
CA LEU A 185 9.67 1.91 -10.83
C LEU A 185 9.42 3.35 -10.32
N LEU A 186 8.69 3.50 -9.22
CA LEU A 186 8.42 4.81 -8.63
C LEU A 186 9.69 5.49 -8.12
N LYS A 187 10.58 4.77 -7.45
CA LYS A 187 11.87 5.31 -6.97
C LYS A 187 12.80 5.71 -8.13
N GLU A 188 12.76 4.98 -9.24
CA GLU A 188 13.53 5.29 -10.44
C GLU A 188 13.03 6.55 -11.14
N GLU A 189 11.71 6.70 -11.25
CA GLU A 189 11.06 7.80 -11.95
C GLU A 189 11.04 9.10 -11.13
N PHE A 190 10.93 8.99 -9.79
CA PHE A 190 10.85 10.13 -8.86
C PHE A 190 11.99 10.07 -7.85
N ASN A 191 12.94 11.00 -7.97
CA ASN A 191 14.10 11.04 -7.06
C ASN A 191 13.69 11.36 -5.62
N GLU A 192 12.57 12.06 -5.44
CA GLU A 192 12.04 12.47 -4.14
C GLU A 192 11.50 11.29 -3.32
N LEU A 193 11.32 10.12 -3.95
CA LEU A 193 10.94 8.87 -3.28
C LEU A 193 12.15 8.02 -2.83
N LYS A 194 13.38 8.47 -3.14
CA LYS A 194 14.62 7.80 -2.73
C LYS A 194 14.99 8.20 -1.30
N GLU A 195 14.24 7.68 -0.34
CA GLU A 195 14.55 7.73 1.10
C GLU A 195 14.40 6.35 1.75
#